data_AF-E1VG96-F1
#
_entry.id   AF-E1VG96-F1
#
_cell.length_a   1.000
_cell.length_b   1.000
_cell.length_c   1.000
_cell.angle_alpha   90.00
_cell.angle_beta   90.00
_cell.angle_gamma   90.00
#
_symmetry.space_group_name_H-M   'P 1'
#
loop_
_entity.id
_entity.type
_entity.pdbx_description
1 polymer ?
#
loop_
_entity_poly.entity_id
_entity_poly.type
_entity_poly.pdbx_seq_one_letter_code
_entity_poly.pdbx_strand_id
1 'polypeptide(L)'
;MTEAANVEPQASATPQPQTSPERVPQKATALTRERIIKAAYLIAKKDPLNAMSMRKIAGKLKVTPMAIYKHFSDKDELTAAVIDMLLEESELIPANIDPSDWRAWIKASFLRMHDVYEEAPGMVQYMSHATTFGPAVLTWQNEVLKVLITAGLAPAKALTAQAAMAELVTGSTILTQLRRLGMERIFPSIFHALQEGKAPTPEELQAGLASMVDHPWLLLCGAAMLEDMHDPRKALSKELDILLDGIEMQVNQHRQNQTSDGAIDLNKGK
;
A
#
# COMPACT_ATOMS: atom_id res chain seq x y z
N MET A 1 21.14 42.21 -99.92
CA MET A 1 22.13 42.76 -98.96
C MET A 1 21.42 42.96 -97.64
N THR A 2 22.07 42.64 -96.51
CA THR A 2 21.72 43.03 -95.12
C THR A 2 20.32 42.63 -94.59
N GLU A 3 20.06 42.39 -93.30
CA GLU A 3 20.89 42.11 -92.12
C GLU A 3 20.06 41.30 -91.09
N ALA A 4 20.62 40.90 -89.95
CA ALA A 4 19.98 40.04 -88.95
C ALA A 4 19.20 40.80 -87.85
N ALA A 5 18.26 40.12 -87.18
CA ALA A 5 17.78 40.50 -85.84
C ALA A 5 17.19 39.30 -85.06
N ASN A 6 17.22 39.40 -83.72
CA ASN A 6 16.96 38.34 -82.73
C ASN A 6 16.28 39.00 -81.49
N VAL A 7 15.75 38.33 -80.44
CA VAL A 7 15.85 36.94 -79.97
C VAL A 7 14.65 36.57 -79.07
N GLU A 8 14.37 35.27 -78.88
CA GLU A 8 13.68 34.59 -77.76
C GLU A 8 12.36 35.12 -77.12
N PRO A 9 11.47 34.16 -76.74
CA PRO A 9 10.53 34.33 -75.63
C PRO A 9 10.78 33.36 -74.44
N GLN A 10 10.45 33.85 -73.24
CA GLN A 10 10.06 33.11 -72.01
C GLN A 10 11.12 32.35 -71.20
N ALA A 11 11.53 32.98 -70.09
CA ALA A 11 12.16 32.33 -68.95
C ALA A 11 11.11 31.78 -67.95
N SER A 12 11.30 30.53 -67.51
CA SER A 12 10.45 29.86 -66.51
C SER A 12 10.69 30.38 -65.09
N ALA A 13 9.62 30.74 -64.37
CA ALA A 13 9.70 31.10 -62.96
C ALA A 13 9.79 29.84 -62.05
N THR A 14 10.83 29.76 -61.23
CA THR A 14 11.03 28.67 -60.25
C THR A 14 10.26 28.96 -58.95
N PRO A 15 9.52 28.01 -58.36
CA PRO A 15 8.92 28.20 -57.04
C PRO A 15 10.00 28.20 -55.95
N GLN A 16 9.97 29.19 -55.04
CA GLN A 16 10.85 29.21 -53.88
C GLN A 16 10.45 28.14 -52.84
N PRO A 17 11.40 27.51 -52.13
CA PRO A 17 11.08 26.56 -51.07
C PRO A 17 10.55 27.30 -49.84
N GLN A 18 9.32 27.00 -49.43
CA GLN A 18 8.77 27.48 -48.16
C GLN A 18 9.46 26.79 -47.00
N THR A 19 10.19 27.55 -46.18
CA THR A 19 10.83 27.05 -44.96
C THR A 19 9.78 26.70 -43.91
N SER A 20 9.50 25.41 -43.73
CA SER A 20 8.73 24.92 -42.58
C SER A 20 9.38 25.40 -41.27
N PRO A 21 8.61 25.91 -40.29
CA PRO A 21 9.18 26.37 -39.03
C PRO A 21 9.83 25.20 -38.29
N GLU A 22 11.10 25.39 -37.93
CA GLU A 22 11.91 24.40 -37.24
C GLU A 22 11.26 24.02 -35.91
N ARG A 23 10.87 22.74 -35.76
CA ARG A 23 10.38 22.22 -34.48
C ARG A 23 11.54 22.19 -33.50
N VAL A 24 11.64 23.23 -32.69
CA VAL A 24 12.52 23.27 -31.51
C VAL A 24 12.33 21.94 -30.75
N PRO A 25 13.37 21.11 -30.58
CA PRO A 25 13.23 19.82 -29.92
C PRO A 25 12.87 20.08 -28.46
N GLN A 26 11.61 19.83 -28.12
CA GLN A 26 11.09 19.90 -26.76
C GLN A 26 11.95 18.99 -25.90
N LYS A 27 12.81 19.57 -25.05
CA LYS A 27 13.82 18.84 -24.26
C LYS A 27 13.16 17.64 -23.59
N ALA A 28 13.45 16.45 -24.12
CA ALA A 28 13.02 15.21 -23.51
C ALA A 28 13.74 15.11 -22.17
N THR A 29 13.02 15.40 -21.09
CA THR A 29 13.52 15.25 -19.74
C THR A 29 14.12 13.85 -19.60
N ALA A 30 15.37 13.78 -19.12
CA ALA A 30 16.12 12.53 -19.08
C ALA A 30 15.35 11.44 -18.31
N LEU A 31 15.38 10.21 -18.80
CA LEU A 31 14.82 9.08 -18.08
C LEU A 31 15.69 8.79 -16.85
N THR A 32 15.07 8.64 -15.68
CA THR A 32 15.75 8.35 -14.40
C THR A 32 14.97 7.27 -13.66
N ARG A 33 15.59 6.62 -12.66
CA ARG A 33 14.92 5.58 -11.86
C ARG A 33 13.69 6.15 -11.17
N GLU A 34 13.81 7.30 -10.52
CA GLU A 34 12.74 7.99 -9.78
C GLU A 34 11.54 8.31 -10.69
N ARG A 35 11.80 8.75 -11.94
CA ARG A 35 10.72 9.01 -12.91
C ARG A 35 10.00 7.75 -13.37
N ILE A 36 10.71 6.62 -13.48
CA ILE A 36 10.12 5.32 -13.81
C ILE A 36 9.28 4.82 -12.63
N ILE A 37 9.84 4.84 -11.42
CA ILE A 37 9.19 4.42 -10.18
C ILE A 37 7.89 5.23 -9.96
N LYS A 38 7.96 6.56 -10.02
CA LYS A 38 6.78 7.44 -9.87
C LYS A 38 5.72 7.21 -10.95
N ALA A 39 6.13 6.89 -12.19
CA ALA A 39 5.18 6.55 -13.25
C ALA A 39 4.52 5.18 -13.02
N ALA A 40 5.26 4.19 -12.52
CA ALA A 40 4.73 2.88 -12.14
C ALA A 40 3.74 3.00 -10.96
N TYR A 41 4.10 3.72 -9.90
CA TYR A 41 3.20 4.03 -8.77
C TYR A 41 1.89 4.68 -9.22
N LEU A 42 1.96 5.69 -10.11
CA LEU A 42 0.76 6.36 -10.64
C LEU A 42 -0.12 5.47 -11.54
N ILE A 43 0.41 4.37 -12.07
CA ILE A 43 -0.38 3.32 -12.73
C ILE A 43 -0.94 2.36 -11.66
N ALA A 44 -0.17 2.01 -10.62
CA ALA A 44 -0.61 1.16 -9.51
C ALA A 44 -1.81 1.70 -8.75
N LYS A 45 -1.87 3.00 -8.53
CA LYS A 45 -3.02 3.69 -7.92
C LYS A 45 -4.30 3.67 -8.78
N LYS A 46 -4.22 3.25 -10.05
CA LYS A 46 -5.35 3.31 -11.01
C LYS A 46 -5.76 1.97 -11.61
N ASP A 47 -4.84 1.02 -11.74
CA ASP A 47 -5.05 -0.28 -12.36
C ASP A 47 -4.33 -1.36 -11.54
N PRO A 48 -4.88 -1.75 -10.38
CA PRO A 48 -4.26 -2.70 -9.44
C PRO A 48 -3.78 -3.99 -10.10
N LEU A 49 -4.55 -4.51 -11.07
CA LEU A 49 -4.32 -5.81 -11.70
C LEU A 49 -3.18 -5.79 -12.74
N ASN A 50 -2.80 -4.63 -13.27
CA ASN A 50 -1.80 -4.51 -14.35
C ASN A 50 -0.69 -3.47 -14.07
N ALA A 51 -0.61 -2.96 -12.84
CA ALA A 51 0.19 -1.80 -12.47
C ALA A 51 1.64 -1.85 -12.93
N MET A 52 2.27 -3.02 -12.80
CA MET A 52 3.70 -3.23 -13.08
C MET A 52 3.99 -3.74 -14.50
N SER A 53 3.13 -3.40 -15.48
CA SER A 53 3.38 -3.71 -16.88
C SER A 53 4.43 -2.74 -17.48
N MET A 54 5.64 -3.25 -17.75
CA MET A 54 6.71 -2.49 -18.42
C MET A 54 6.26 -1.78 -19.70
N ARG A 55 5.32 -2.37 -20.46
CA ARG A 55 4.74 -1.75 -21.67
C ARG A 55 3.82 -0.58 -21.34
N LYS A 56 3.00 -0.66 -20.28
CA LYS A 56 2.17 0.47 -19.81
C LYS A 56 3.04 1.61 -19.28
N ILE A 57 4.08 1.29 -18.49
CA ILE A 57 5.02 2.27 -17.93
C ILE A 57 5.79 2.98 -19.05
N ALA A 58 6.32 2.21 -20.02
CA ALA A 58 7.01 2.76 -21.19
C ALA A 58 6.11 3.68 -22.03
N GLY A 59 4.86 3.27 -22.29
CA GLY A 59 3.88 4.08 -22.99
C GLY A 59 3.53 5.37 -22.23
N LYS A 60 3.36 5.30 -20.90
CA LYS A 60 3.10 6.45 -20.03
C LYS A 60 4.25 7.47 -20.04
N LEU A 61 5.49 6.99 -20.13
CA LEU A 61 6.72 7.79 -20.20
C LEU A 61 7.11 8.20 -21.62
N LYS A 62 6.42 7.70 -22.65
CA LYS A 62 6.74 7.87 -24.08
C LYS A 62 8.16 7.37 -24.45
N VAL A 63 8.59 6.26 -23.85
CA VAL A 63 9.87 5.58 -24.14
C VAL A 63 9.64 4.14 -24.60
N THR A 64 10.69 3.43 -24.99
CA THR A 64 10.62 1.98 -25.25
C THR A 64 10.77 1.19 -23.95
N PRO A 65 10.21 -0.04 -23.83
CA PRO A 65 10.43 -0.89 -22.66
C PRO A 65 11.93 -1.17 -22.41
N MET A 66 12.72 -1.29 -23.49
CA MET A 66 14.18 -1.47 -23.40
C MET A 66 14.89 -0.28 -22.74
N ALA A 67 14.33 0.93 -22.78
CA ALA A 67 14.88 2.07 -22.05
C ALA A 67 14.68 1.93 -20.54
N ILE A 68 13.60 1.27 -20.08
CA ILE A 68 13.37 0.97 -18.66
C ILE A 68 14.33 -0.10 -18.16
N TYR A 69 14.55 -1.16 -18.96
CA TYR A 69 15.50 -2.24 -18.61
C TYR A 69 16.97 -1.80 -18.51
N LYS A 70 17.32 -0.56 -18.89
CA LYS A 70 18.64 0.04 -18.60
C LYS A 70 18.77 0.58 -17.17
N HIS A 71 17.66 0.73 -16.45
CA HIS A 71 17.57 1.29 -15.11
C HIS A 71 17.16 0.25 -14.04
N PHE A 72 16.58 -0.88 -14.49
CA PHE A 72 16.12 -2.00 -13.66
C PHE A 72 16.37 -3.29 -14.43
N SER A 73 16.97 -4.27 -13.78
CA SER A 73 17.37 -5.56 -14.36
C SER A 73 16.16 -6.36 -14.83
N ASP A 74 15.07 -6.29 -14.07
CA ASP A 74 13.82 -6.99 -14.32
C ASP A 74 12.61 -6.22 -13.76
N LYS A 75 11.44 -6.90 -13.70
CA LYS A 75 10.20 -6.35 -13.15
C LYS A 75 10.22 -6.31 -11.62
N ASP A 76 10.91 -7.23 -10.97
CA ASP A 76 10.85 -7.42 -9.53
C ASP A 76 11.74 -6.38 -8.83
N GLU A 77 12.90 -6.02 -9.42
CA GLU A 77 13.72 -4.88 -9.00
C GLU A 77 12.92 -3.56 -9.07
N LEU A 78 12.19 -3.32 -10.17
CA LEU A 78 11.32 -2.15 -10.28
C LEU A 78 10.15 -2.19 -9.28
N THR A 79 9.61 -3.38 -9.02
CA THR A 79 8.52 -3.56 -8.04
C THR A 79 9.01 -3.25 -6.62
N ALA A 80 10.17 -3.80 -6.23
CA ALA A 80 10.79 -3.51 -4.95
C ALA A 80 11.08 -2.00 -4.79
N ALA A 81 11.58 -1.33 -5.83
CA ALA A 81 11.83 0.11 -5.80
C ALA A 81 10.56 0.97 -5.71
N VAL A 82 9.43 0.51 -6.24
CA VAL A 82 8.11 1.17 -6.07
C VAL A 82 7.55 0.97 -4.66
N ILE A 83 7.71 -0.22 -4.09
CA ILE A 83 7.36 -0.48 -2.68
C ILE A 83 8.21 0.41 -1.77
N ASP A 84 9.53 0.49 -2.00
CA ASP A 84 10.46 1.23 -1.15
C ASP A 84 10.16 2.74 -1.14
N MET A 85 10.00 3.35 -2.33
CA MET A 85 9.58 4.75 -2.46
C MET A 85 8.22 5.00 -1.78
N LEU A 86 7.26 4.08 -1.92
CA LEU A 86 5.97 4.22 -1.26
C LEU A 86 6.15 4.22 0.26
N LEU A 87 6.87 3.26 0.84
CA LEU A 87 7.07 3.20 2.30
C LEU A 87 7.90 4.37 2.85
N GLU A 88 8.83 4.91 2.05
CA GLU A 88 9.56 6.15 2.36
C GLU A 88 8.62 7.36 2.45
N GLU A 89 7.71 7.54 1.47
CA GLU A 89 6.67 8.59 1.50
C GLU A 89 5.61 8.36 2.60
N SER A 90 5.54 7.16 3.20
CA SER A 90 4.45 6.73 4.11
C SER A 90 4.64 7.05 5.59
N GLU A 91 5.82 7.54 5.98
CA GLU A 91 6.20 7.74 7.39
C GLU A 91 5.90 6.55 8.32
N LEU A 92 6.11 5.29 7.89
CA LEU A 92 5.73 4.11 8.69
C LEU A 92 6.33 4.09 10.10
N ILE A 93 7.47 4.76 10.29
CA ILE A 93 8.14 5.00 11.58
C ILE A 93 7.48 6.25 12.22
N PRO A 94 6.65 6.11 13.28
CA PRO A 94 5.91 7.23 13.85
C PRO A 94 6.81 8.18 14.66
N ALA A 95 7.39 9.17 13.99
CA ALA A 95 8.30 10.16 14.59
C ALA A 95 7.65 11.04 15.68
N ASN A 96 6.32 11.06 15.76
CA ASN A 96 5.54 11.84 16.72
C ASN A 96 5.10 11.05 17.97
N ILE A 97 5.56 9.80 18.13
CA ILE A 97 5.26 8.93 19.27
C ILE A 97 6.58 8.49 19.89
N ASP A 98 6.68 8.53 21.21
CA ASP A 98 7.86 8.04 21.94
C ASP A 98 7.95 6.50 21.80
N PRO A 99 9.06 5.91 21.32
CA PRO A 99 9.21 4.46 21.20
C PRO A 99 9.11 3.69 22.53
N SER A 100 9.20 4.37 23.68
CA SER A 100 8.96 3.76 25.00
C SER A 100 7.47 3.51 25.28
N ASP A 101 6.55 4.28 24.68
CA ASP A 101 5.15 3.88 24.52
C ASP A 101 5.04 2.92 23.32
N TRP A 102 5.69 1.76 23.49
CA TRP A 102 5.83 0.73 22.47
C TRP A 102 4.48 0.29 21.91
N ARG A 103 3.42 0.28 22.73
CA ARG A 103 2.08 -0.16 22.32
C ARG A 103 1.46 0.85 21.35
N ALA A 104 1.44 2.14 21.70
CA ALA A 104 0.92 3.18 20.81
C ALA A 104 1.78 3.30 19.54
N TRP A 105 3.10 3.21 19.68
CA TRP A 105 4.06 3.30 18.58
C TRP A 105 3.85 2.18 17.54
N ILE A 106 3.81 0.91 18.00
CA ILE A 106 3.60 -0.25 17.13
C ILE A 106 2.23 -0.17 16.45
N LYS A 107 1.17 0.15 17.21
CA LYS A 107 -0.18 0.28 16.65
C LYS A 107 -0.25 1.36 15.56
N ALA A 108 0.36 2.52 15.79
CA ALA A 108 0.42 3.59 14.82
C ALA A 108 1.20 3.20 13.56
N SER A 109 2.34 2.51 13.69
CA SER A 109 3.12 1.98 12.57
C SER A 109 2.29 1.04 11.67
N PHE A 110 1.59 0.06 12.24
CA PHE A 110 0.77 -0.88 11.48
C PHE A 110 -0.51 -0.24 10.91
N LEU A 111 -1.08 0.77 11.57
CA LEU A 111 -2.18 1.55 10.99
C LEU A 111 -1.73 2.43 9.82
N ARG A 112 -0.51 3.01 9.86
CA ARG A 112 0.07 3.69 8.68
C ARG A 112 0.27 2.71 7.53
N MET A 113 0.78 1.51 7.79
CA MET A 113 0.94 0.45 6.79
C MET A 113 -0.40 0.09 6.09
N HIS A 114 -1.51 0.06 6.84
CA HIS A 114 -2.84 -0.11 6.27
C HIS A 114 -3.24 1.05 5.35
N ASP A 115 -3.08 2.29 5.82
CA ASP A 115 -3.49 3.49 5.07
C ASP A 115 -2.79 3.58 3.71
N VAL A 116 -1.53 3.13 3.66
CA VAL A 116 -0.72 3.02 2.44
C VAL A 116 -1.25 1.98 1.46
N TYR A 117 -1.68 0.82 1.94
CA TYR A 117 -2.30 -0.19 1.09
C TYR A 117 -3.68 0.24 0.59
N GLU A 118 -4.43 0.98 1.40
CA GLU A 118 -5.71 1.56 1.01
C GLU A 118 -5.55 2.63 -0.09
N GLU A 119 -4.46 3.41 -0.04
CA GLU A 119 -4.08 4.35 -1.11
C GLU A 119 -3.58 3.68 -2.39
N ALA A 120 -3.04 2.46 -2.31
CA ALA A 120 -2.52 1.71 -3.45
C ALA A 120 -2.87 0.20 -3.38
N PRO A 121 -4.13 -0.21 -3.55
CA PRO A 121 -4.56 -1.61 -3.32
C PRO A 121 -3.87 -2.64 -4.22
N GLY A 122 -3.37 -2.23 -5.39
CA GLY A 122 -2.54 -3.10 -6.24
C GLY A 122 -1.23 -3.54 -5.57
N MET A 123 -0.70 -2.78 -4.61
CA MET A 123 0.56 -3.08 -3.95
C MET A 123 0.50 -4.37 -3.14
N VAL A 124 -0.65 -4.68 -2.56
CA VAL A 124 -0.86 -5.90 -1.77
C VAL A 124 -0.68 -7.16 -2.63
N GLN A 125 -1.16 -7.13 -3.88
CA GLN A 125 -0.93 -8.22 -4.85
C GLN A 125 0.52 -8.30 -5.35
N TYR A 126 1.30 -7.22 -5.24
CA TYR A 126 2.73 -7.26 -5.55
C TYR A 126 3.56 -7.82 -4.41
N MET A 127 3.16 -7.58 -3.15
CA MET A 127 3.87 -8.14 -2.00
C MET A 127 3.81 -9.67 -1.93
N SER A 128 2.74 -10.32 -2.42
CA SER A 128 2.70 -11.79 -2.54
C SER A 128 3.67 -12.37 -3.58
N HIS A 129 4.36 -11.52 -4.35
CA HIS A 129 5.37 -11.89 -5.35
C HIS A 129 6.74 -11.26 -5.07
N ALA A 130 6.89 -10.48 -4.00
CA ALA A 130 8.14 -9.79 -3.69
C ALA A 130 9.22 -10.79 -3.23
N THR A 131 10.31 -10.86 -3.98
CA THR A 131 11.48 -11.72 -3.68
C THR A 131 12.56 -11.01 -2.86
N THR A 132 12.45 -9.69 -2.71
CA THR A 132 13.40 -8.85 -1.96
C THR A 132 12.71 -7.60 -1.41
N PHE A 133 13.34 -6.97 -0.42
CA PHE A 133 12.88 -5.75 0.23
C PHE A 133 13.92 -4.63 0.08
N GLY A 134 13.45 -3.40 -0.15
CA GLY A 134 14.32 -2.23 -0.29
C GLY A 134 14.78 -1.66 1.07
N PRO A 135 15.72 -0.69 1.05
CA PRO A 135 16.26 -0.05 2.25
C PRO A 135 15.22 0.54 3.22
N ALA A 136 14.16 1.19 2.74
CA ALA A 136 13.11 1.76 3.60
C ALA A 136 12.31 0.67 4.29
N VAL A 137 11.96 -0.40 3.57
CA VAL A 137 11.28 -1.59 4.14
C VAL A 137 12.14 -2.23 5.25
N LEU A 138 13.43 -2.43 4.99
CA LEU A 138 14.37 -3.04 5.94
C LEU A 138 14.59 -2.16 7.17
N THR A 139 14.66 -0.84 6.98
CA THR A 139 14.78 0.13 8.08
C THR A 139 13.55 0.11 8.98
N TRP A 140 12.35 0.09 8.38
CA TRP A 140 11.09 -0.04 9.13
C TRP A 140 11.01 -1.35 9.93
N GLN A 141 11.33 -2.50 9.30
CA GLN A 141 11.36 -3.78 10.00
C GLN A 141 12.34 -3.76 11.19
N ASN A 142 13.54 -3.20 11.00
CA ASN A 142 14.53 -3.05 12.07
C ASN A 142 14.00 -2.24 13.25
N GLU A 143 13.36 -1.08 13.01
CA GLU A 143 12.82 -0.24 14.08
C GLU A 143 11.63 -0.91 14.79
N VAL A 144 10.73 -1.58 14.08
CA VAL A 144 9.63 -2.37 14.69
C VAL A 144 10.19 -3.47 15.61
N LEU A 145 11.18 -4.23 15.14
CA LEU A 145 11.81 -5.29 15.94
C LEU A 145 12.54 -4.72 17.16
N LYS A 146 13.27 -3.62 16.99
CA LYS A 146 13.97 -2.90 18.07
C LYS A 146 13.01 -2.41 19.14
N VAL A 147 11.85 -1.85 18.78
CA VAL A 147 10.81 -1.41 19.73
C VAL A 147 10.26 -2.60 20.52
N LEU A 148 9.87 -3.69 19.85
CA LEU A 148 9.36 -4.91 20.50
C LEU A 148 10.40 -5.56 21.44
N ILE A 149 11.66 -5.64 21.02
CA ILE A 149 12.75 -6.20 21.83
C ILE A 149 13.04 -5.31 23.04
N THR A 150 13.09 -3.99 22.85
CA THR A 150 13.31 -3.01 23.95
C THR A 150 12.14 -2.99 24.94
N ALA A 151 10.91 -3.19 24.47
CA ALA A 151 9.75 -3.38 25.34
C ALA A 151 9.91 -4.63 26.23
N GLY A 152 10.60 -5.67 25.75
CA GLY A 152 10.97 -6.86 26.52
C GLY A 152 10.66 -8.18 25.84
N LEU A 153 10.33 -8.23 24.54
CA LEU A 153 10.19 -9.51 23.83
C LEU A 153 11.57 -10.13 23.56
N ALA A 154 11.64 -11.46 23.70
CA ALA A 154 12.75 -12.22 23.14
C ALA A 154 12.77 -12.06 21.60
N PRO A 155 13.94 -11.94 20.94
CA PRO A 155 14.02 -11.61 19.51
C PRO A 155 13.19 -12.50 18.58
N ALA A 156 13.15 -13.82 18.84
CA ALA A 156 12.32 -14.74 18.06
C ALA A 156 10.82 -14.42 18.16
N LYS A 157 10.34 -14.04 19.36
CA LYS A 157 8.94 -13.63 19.58
C LYS A 157 8.64 -12.26 18.96
N ALA A 158 9.60 -11.33 18.97
CA ALA A 158 9.46 -10.04 18.31
C ALA A 158 9.29 -10.21 16.79
N LEU A 159 10.05 -11.11 16.17
CA LEU A 159 9.90 -11.46 14.76
C LEU A 159 8.52 -12.08 14.46
N THR A 160 8.07 -13.06 15.25
CA THR A 160 6.73 -13.65 15.09
C THR A 160 5.62 -12.62 15.26
N ALA A 161 5.73 -11.71 16.24
CA ALA A 161 4.76 -10.64 16.46
C ALA A 161 4.70 -9.65 15.29
N GLN A 162 5.87 -9.23 14.77
CA GLN A 162 5.97 -8.34 13.61
C GLN A 162 5.34 -8.99 12.37
N ALA A 163 5.63 -10.27 12.10
CA ALA A 163 5.05 -11.00 11.00
C ALA A 163 3.52 -11.13 11.12
N ALA A 164 3.01 -11.54 12.29
CA ALA A 164 1.57 -11.69 12.52
C ALA A 164 0.78 -10.38 12.33
N MET A 165 1.32 -9.24 12.79
CA MET A 165 0.70 -7.93 12.55
C MET A 165 0.79 -7.50 11.08
N ALA A 166 1.90 -7.78 10.39
CA ALA A 166 2.05 -7.49 8.96
C ALA A 166 1.08 -8.31 8.10
N GLU A 167 0.94 -9.60 8.40
CA GLU A 167 -0.02 -10.52 7.77
C GLU A 167 -1.47 -10.09 8.04
N LEU A 168 -1.79 -9.70 9.28
CA LEU A 168 -3.09 -9.15 9.64
C LEU A 168 -3.44 -7.91 8.81
N VAL A 169 -2.55 -6.91 8.75
CA VAL A 169 -2.76 -5.69 7.95
C VAL A 169 -2.97 -6.04 6.48
N THR A 170 -2.11 -6.90 5.92
CA THR A 170 -2.17 -7.35 4.53
C THR A 170 -3.50 -8.05 4.22
N GLY A 171 -3.89 -9.03 5.03
CA GLY A 171 -5.14 -9.76 4.88
C GLY A 171 -6.37 -8.87 5.08
N SER A 172 -6.33 -7.96 6.05
CA SER A 172 -7.41 -7.00 6.30
C SER A 172 -7.62 -6.09 5.08
N THR A 173 -6.56 -5.60 4.42
CA THR A 173 -6.71 -4.79 3.20
C THR A 173 -7.24 -5.60 2.01
N ILE A 174 -6.85 -6.88 1.84
CA ILE A 174 -7.46 -7.76 0.81
C ILE A 174 -8.98 -7.87 1.05
N LEU A 175 -9.39 -7.97 2.32
CA LEU A 175 -10.79 -8.10 2.71
C LEU A 175 -11.56 -6.76 2.74
N THR A 176 -10.89 -5.60 2.68
CA THR A 176 -11.57 -4.28 2.68
C THR A 176 -12.62 -4.15 1.58
N GLN A 177 -12.34 -4.65 0.37
CA GLN A 177 -13.33 -4.63 -0.72
C GLN A 177 -14.54 -5.53 -0.44
N LEU A 178 -14.33 -6.66 0.24
CA LEU A 178 -15.41 -7.54 0.69
C LEU A 178 -16.23 -6.91 1.83
N ARG A 179 -15.59 -6.23 2.79
CA ARG A 179 -16.27 -5.50 3.87
C ARG A 179 -17.13 -4.36 3.32
N ARG A 180 -16.56 -3.51 2.44
CA ARG A 180 -17.25 -2.37 1.80
C ARG A 180 -18.47 -2.79 0.96
N LEU A 181 -18.32 -3.81 0.12
CA LEU A 181 -19.43 -4.36 -0.68
C LEU A 181 -20.34 -5.29 0.13
N GLY A 182 -19.91 -5.71 1.33
CA GLY A 182 -20.62 -6.65 2.18
C GLY A 182 -21.98 -6.12 2.59
N MET A 183 -22.05 -4.87 3.06
CA MET A 183 -23.32 -4.25 3.42
C MET A 183 -24.31 -4.20 2.26
N GLU A 184 -23.89 -3.70 1.10
CA GLU A 184 -24.74 -3.56 -0.08
C GLU A 184 -25.21 -4.92 -0.63
N ARG A 185 -24.35 -5.95 -0.62
CA ARG A 185 -24.63 -7.26 -1.24
C ARG A 185 -25.27 -8.28 -0.29
N ILE A 186 -25.00 -8.18 1.02
CA ILE A 186 -25.53 -9.11 2.04
C ILE A 186 -26.82 -8.53 2.64
N PHE A 187 -26.91 -7.22 2.81
CA PHE A 187 -28.04 -6.55 3.47
C PHE A 187 -28.57 -5.32 2.68
N PRO A 188 -28.97 -5.46 1.40
CA PRO A 188 -29.32 -4.33 0.55
C PRO A 188 -30.41 -3.40 1.14
N SER A 189 -31.44 -3.95 1.80
CA SER A 189 -32.48 -3.17 2.48
C SER A 189 -31.92 -2.30 3.61
N ILE A 190 -31.18 -2.92 4.53
CA ILE A 190 -30.53 -2.26 5.67
C ILE A 190 -29.53 -1.19 5.17
N PHE A 191 -28.75 -1.50 4.13
CA PHE A 191 -27.80 -0.57 3.53
C PHE A 191 -28.50 0.67 2.96
N HIS A 192 -29.58 0.51 2.20
CA HIS A 192 -30.34 1.64 1.66
C HIS A 192 -30.97 2.51 2.74
N ALA A 193 -31.59 1.92 3.78
CA ALA A 193 -32.15 2.66 4.90
C ALA A 193 -31.09 3.54 5.60
N LEU A 194 -29.90 2.97 5.87
CA LEU A 194 -28.79 3.68 6.49
C LEU A 194 -28.22 4.80 5.60
N GLN A 195 -28.12 4.60 4.28
CA GLN A 195 -27.69 5.65 3.33
C GLN A 195 -28.66 6.84 3.29
N GLU A 196 -29.96 6.61 3.50
CA GLU A 196 -30.98 7.66 3.61
C GLU A 196 -31.06 8.30 5.01
N GLY A 197 -30.19 7.91 5.94
CA GLY A 197 -30.21 8.39 7.33
C GLY A 197 -31.38 7.88 8.16
N LYS A 198 -32.01 6.77 7.74
CA LYS A 198 -33.16 6.15 8.40
C LYS A 198 -32.73 4.95 9.23
N ALA A 199 -33.44 4.70 10.32
CA ALA A 199 -33.38 3.40 10.97
C ALA A 199 -34.10 2.35 10.10
N PRO A 200 -33.51 1.17 9.86
CA PRO A 200 -34.19 0.09 9.13
C PRO A 200 -35.50 -0.31 9.83
N THR A 201 -36.55 -0.62 9.07
CA THR A 201 -37.80 -1.12 9.65
C THR A 201 -37.64 -2.55 10.18
N PRO A 202 -38.55 -3.04 11.06
CA PRO A 202 -38.54 -4.43 11.51
C PRO A 202 -38.58 -5.43 10.34
N GLU A 203 -39.30 -5.12 9.26
CA GLU A 203 -39.40 -5.95 8.05
C GLU A 203 -38.10 -5.93 7.24
N GLU A 204 -37.45 -4.77 7.11
CA GLU A 204 -36.14 -4.65 6.43
C GLU A 204 -35.03 -5.39 7.19
N LEU A 205 -35.06 -5.33 8.52
CA LEU A 205 -34.16 -6.05 9.41
C LEU A 205 -34.43 -7.56 9.36
N GLN A 206 -35.70 -7.99 9.38
CA GLN A 206 -36.08 -9.39 9.25
C GLN A 206 -35.68 -9.97 7.89
N ALA A 207 -35.89 -9.22 6.80
CA ALA A 207 -35.49 -9.63 5.45
C ALA A 207 -33.96 -9.72 5.30
N GLY A 208 -33.21 -8.74 5.82
CA GLY A 208 -31.75 -8.75 5.79
C GLY A 208 -31.13 -9.86 6.64
N LEU A 209 -31.70 -10.15 7.81
CA LEU A 209 -31.20 -11.17 8.73
C LEU A 209 -31.82 -12.57 8.52
N ALA A 210 -32.72 -12.75 7.54
CA ALA A 210 -33.43 -14.02 7.32
C ALA A 210 -32.47 -15.22 7.15
N SER A 211 -31.35 -15.03 6.44
CA SER A 211 -30.30 -16.03 6.25
C SER A 211 -29.42 -16.28 7.49
N MET A 212 -29.54 -15.44 8.52
CA MET A 212 -28.78 -15.54 9.78
C MET A 212 -29.59 -16.15 10.93
N VAL A 213 -30.90 -16.35 10.75
CA VAL A 213 -31.77 -16.98 11.77
C VAL A 213 -31.32 -18.41 12.09
N ASP A 214 -30.91 -19.17 11.07
CA ASP A 214 -30.35 -20.52 11.21
C ASP A 214 -28.87 -20.52 11.68
N HIS A 215 -28.29 -19.35 11.93
CA HIS A 215 -26.88 -19.16 12.27
C HIS A 215 -26.74 -18.31 13.56
N PRO A 216 -27.19 -18.82 14.73
CA PRO A 216 -27.35 -18.03 15.94
C PRO A 216 -26.07 -17.34 16.44
N TRP A 217 -24.90 -17.96 16.25
CA TRP A 217 -23.61 -17.34 16.60
C TRP A 217 -23.24 -16.15 15.71
N LEU A 218 -23.62 -16.19 14.43
CA LEU A 218 -23.44 -15.07 13.50
C LEU A 218 -24.42 -13.94 13.82
N LEU A 219 -25.67 -14.28 14.14
CA LEU A 219 -26.69 -13.34 14.58
C LEU A 219 -26.28 -12.58 15.86
N LEU A 220 -25.71 -13.29 16.85
CA LEU A 220 -25.17 -12.68 18.07
C LEU A 220 -24.04 -11.67 17.79
N CYS A 221 -23.26 -11.88 16.74
CA CYS A 221 -22.17 -10.97 16.34
C CYS A 221 -22.63 -9.83 15.41
N GLY A 222 -23.90 -9.81 14.99
CA GLY A 222 -24.39 -8.95 13.92
C GLY A 222 -24.06 -7.46 14.11
N ALA A 223 -24.30 -6.90 15.30
CA ALA A 223 -24.01 -5.49 15.57
C ALA A 223 -22.52 -5.12 15.44
N ALA A 224 -21.62 -6.00 15.89
CA ALA A 224 -20.17 -5.81 15.73
C ALA A 224 -19.75 -5.94 14.26
N MET A 225 -20.30 -6.93 13.55
CA MET A 225 -20.03 -7.13 12.13
C MET A 225 -20.45 -5.91 11.28
N LEU A 226 -21.60 -5.30 11.59
CA LEU A 226 -22.07 -4.08 10.92
C LEU A 226 -21.14 -2.88 11.19
N GLU A 227 -20.63 -2.72 12.41
CA GLU A 227 -19.63 -1.69 12.73
C GLU A 227 -18.33 -1.89 11.95
N ASP A 228 -17.82 -3.12 11.91
CA ASP A 228 -16.56 -3.47 11.25
C ASP A 228 -16.63 -3.40 9.72
N MET A 229 -17.82 -3.58 9.14
CA MET A 229 -18.06 -3.33 7.72
C MET A 229 -18.11 -1.84 7.39
N HIS A 230 -18.56 -0.99 8.33
CA HIS A 230 -18.67 0.45 8.13
C HIS A 230 -17.30 1.16 8.18
N ASP A 231 -16.45 0.80 9.14
CA ASP A 231 -15.10 1.34 9.28
C ASP A 231 -14.03 0.22 9.36
N PRO A 232 -13.52 -0.26 8.21
CA PRO A 232 -12.49 -1.30 8.15
C PRO A 232 -11.19 -0.92 8.88
N ARG A 233 -10.87 0.38 9.00
CA ARG A 233 -9.67 0.85 9.69
C ARG A 233 -9.85 0.78 11.21
N LYS A 234 -11.05 1.08 11.71
CA LYS A 234 -11.43 0.86 13.11
C LYS A 234 -11.53 -0.63 13.45
N ALA A 235 -12.02 -1.46 12.52
CA ALA A 235 -11.99 -2.92 12.65
C ALA A 235 -10.55 -3.42 12.84
N LEU A 236 -9.64 -3.06 11.93
CA LEU A 236 -8.21 -3.39 12.04
C LEU A 236 -7.57 -2.85 13.34
N SER A 237 -7.95 -1.65 13.79
CA SER A 237 -7.49 -1.09 15.06
C SER A 237 -7.85 -1.97 16.26
N LYS A 238 -9.04 -2.58 16.25
CA LYS A 238 -9.50 -3.56 17.25
C LYS A 238 -8.80 -4.93 17.07
N GLU A 239 -8.62 -5.40 15.84
CA GLU A 239 -7.85 -6.62 15.52
C GLU A 239 -6.40 -6.52 16.04
N LEU A 240 -5.76 -5.35 15.88
CA LEU A 240 -4.41 -5.07 16.39
C LEU A 240 -4.37 -5.02 17.93
N ASP A 241 -5.39 -4.49 18.62
CA ASP A 241 -5.42 -4.50 20.09
C ASP A 241 -5.37 -5.92 20.65
N ILE A 242 -6.09 -6.88 20.05
CA ILE A 242 -6.09 -8.28 20.48
C ILE A 242 -4.68 -8.89 20.39
N LEU A 243 -3.92 -8.59 19.32
CA LEU A 243 -2.53 -9.02 19.20
C LEU A 243 -1.62 -8.31 20.20
N LEU A 244 -1.80 -7.00 20.41
CA LEU A 244 -1.01 -6.20 21.33
C LEU A 244 -1.22 -6.61 22.79
N ASP A 245 -2.43 -6.99 23.20
CA ASP A 245 -2.73 -7.56 24.52
C ASP A 245 -1.95 -8.86 24.74
N GLY A 246 -1.93 -9.76 23.74
CA GLY A 246 -1.16 -11.00 23.78
C GLY A 246 0.36 -10.79 23.77
N ILE A 247 0.85 -9.69 23.18
CA ILE A 247 2.25 -9.26 23.23
C ILE A 247 2.59 -8.70 24.62
N GLU A 248 1.73 -7.85 25.18
CA GLU A 248 1.88 -7.21 26.49
C GLU A 248 1.92 -8.24 27.63
N MET A 249 1.07 -9.27 27.58
CA MET A 249 1.13 -10.40 28.50
C MET A 249 2.52 -11.09 28.46
N GLN A 250 3.11 -11.23 27.28
CA GLN A 250 4.43 -11.87 27.12
C GLN A 250 5.59 -10.97 27.55
N VAL A 251 5.50 -9.64 27.34
CA VAL A 251 6.42 -8.64 27.93
C VAL A 251 6.44 -8.82 29.45
N ASN A 252 5.26 -8.81 30.07
CA ASN A 252 5.11 -8.81 31.52
C ASN A 252 5.61 -10.13 32.14
N GLN A 253 5.30 -11.28 31.53
CA GLN A 253 5.85 -12.58 31.95
C GLN A 253 7.39 -12.62 31.86
N HIS A 254 7.99 -12.10 30.79
CA HIS A 254 9.44 -12.14 30.63
C HIS A 254 10.16 -11.27 31.68
N ARG A 255 9.64 -10.07 31.96
CA ARG A 255 10.14 -9.18 33.03
C ARG A 255 10.05 -9.82 34.41
N GLN A 256 8.93 -10.49 34.72
CA GLN A 256 8.75 -11.22 35.99
C GLN A 256 9.76 -12.37 36.16
N ASN A 257 10.01 -13.14 35.11
CA ASN A 257 10.98 -14.24 35.15
C ASN A 257 12.43 -13.72 35.38
N GLN A 258 12.85 -12.67 34.66
CA GLN A 258 14.17 -12.05 34.86
C GLN A 258 14.35 -11.50 36.28
N THR A 259 13.30 -10.92 36.86
CA THR A 259 13.32 -10.40 38.24
C THR A 259 13.42 -11.53 39.27
N SER A 260 12.85 -12.70 38.96
CA SER A 260 12.87 -13.88 39.82
C SER A 260 14.23 -14.59 39.81
N ASP A 261 14.84 -14.78 38.64
CA ASP A 261 16.19 -15.35 38.54
C ASP A 261 17.24 -14.48 39.25
N GLY A 262 17.15 -13.14 39.11
CA GLY A 262 18.03 -12.21 39.82
C GLY A 262 17.89 -12.21 41.35
N ALA A 263 16.78 -12.70 41.89
CA ALA A 263 16.56 -12.79 43.34
C ALA A 263 17.17 -14.06 43.97
N ILE A 264 17.46 -15.10 43.18
CA ILE A 264 17.96 -16.39 43.68
C ILE A 264 19.44 -16.33 44.08
N ASP A 265 20.22 -15.39 43.54
CA ASP A 265 21.67 -15.32 43.73
C ASP A 265 22.12 -14.54 45.00
N LEU A 266 21.21 -13.88 45.71
CA LEU A 266 21.54 -13.09 46.92
C LEU A 266 21.57 -13.89 48.23
N ASN A 267 21.32 -15.21 48.20
CA ASN A 267 21.19 -16.03 49.40
C ASN A 267 22.08 -17.30 49.43
N LYS A 268 23.12 -17.36 48.59
CA LYS A 268 24.17 -18.39 48.63
C LYS A 268 25.51 -17.79 49.06
N GLY A 269 25.60 -17.35 50.31
CA GLY A 269 26.78 -16.63 50.80
C GLY A 269 26.79 -16.32 52.29
N LYS A 270 26.54 -17.32 53.15
CA LYS A 270 26.87 -17.31 54.59
C LYS A 270 27.32 -18.70 55.03
#